data_AF-A0A1T4ZZW3-F1
#
_entry.id   AF-A0A1T4ZZW3-F1
#
_cell.length_a   1.000
_cell.length_b   1.000
_cell.length_c   1.000
_cell.angle_alpha   90.00
_cell.angle_beta   90.00
_cell.angle_gamma   90.00
#
_symmetry.space_group_name_H-M   'P 1'
#
loop_
_entity.id
_entity.type
_entity.pdbx_description
1 polymer ?
#
loop_
_entity_poly.entity_id
_entity_poly.type
_entity_poly.pdbx_seq_one_letter_code
_entity_poly.pdbx_strand_id
1 'polypeptide(L)'
;MINRNKILEAALMLKSKNIKYKLGAKAMPPTIPKVLDCSGFVRYCYKIVGVDIPDGTWYQWHASNSIKVSDLKIGDLGFKHDPGVERGINHIGIYAGDGKWIHCNASRNGITLEKTTIFPYARRIKGVSFTNVKPEEDEDMARKPVSQKELDYGIDAINNLAKLKIINSPERHIADLKEYPWDWKMWVIQNNIAEKCGGTK
;
A
#
# COMPACT_ATOMS: atom_id res chain seq x y z
N MET A 1 -13.67 9.49 5.31
CA MET A 1 -12.66 8.89 6.21
C MET A 1 -11.97 7.76 5.47
N ILE A 2 -10.67 7.56 5.68
CA ILE A 2 -9.85 6.52 5.00
C ILE A 2 -10.00 5.18 5.71
N ASN A 3 -10.35 4.13 4.97
CA ASN A 3 -10.28 2.76 5.48
C ASN A 3 -8.82 2.32 5.51
N ARG A 4 -8.33 2.00 6.71
CA ARG A 4 -6.96 1.55 6.97
C ARG A 4 -6.64 0.21 6.33
N ASN A 5 -7.62 -0.68 6.21
CA ASN A 5 -7.43 -2.01 5.63
C ASN A 5 -7.04 -1.92 4.15
N LYS A 6 -7.54 -0.91 3.42
CA LYS A 6 -7.14 -0.65 2.04
C LYS A 6 -5.66 -0.29 1.87
N ILE A 7 -5.02 0.25 2.90
CA ILE A 7 -3.55 0.48 2.90
C ILE A 7 -2.83 -0.88 2.97
N LEU A 8 -3.34 -1.81 3.78
CA LEU A 8 -2.78 -3.15 3.91
C LEU A 8 -3.05 -3.99 2.65
N GLU A 9 -4.23 -3.90 2.05
CA GLU A 9 -4.55 -4.53 0.76
C GLU A 9 -3.59 -4.07 -0.34
N ALA A 10 -3.35 -2.75 -0.43
CA ALA A 10 -2.36 -2.19 -1.35
C ALA A 10 -0.96 -2.79 -1.14
N ALA A 11 -0.55 -2.92 0.13
CA ALA A 11 0.73 -3.50 0.50
C ALA A 11 0.83 -5.00 0.13
N LEU A 12 -0.23 -5.77 0.35
CA LEU A 12 -0.31 -7.19 0.02
C LEU A 12 -0.34 -7.42 -1.50
N MET A 13 -1.06 -6.58 -2.25
CA MET A 13 -1.04 -6.59 -3.71
C MET A 13 0.37 -6.35 -4.23
N LEU A 14 1.08 -5.31 -3.75
CA LEU A 14 2.47 -5.11 -4.17
C LEU A 14 3.35 -6.30 -3.79
N LYS A 15 3.14 -6.92 -2.62
CA LYS A 15 3.86 -8.13 -2.24
C LYS A 15 3.65 -9.28 -3.23
N SER A 16 2.42 -9.52 -3.71
CA SER A 16 2.11 -10.59 -4.66
C SER A 16 2.76 -10.36 -6.03
N LYS A 17 3.01 -9.11 -6.41
CA LYS A 17 3.69 -8.74 -7.67
C LYS A 17 5.23 -8.85 -7.63
N ASN A 18 5.81 -9.38 -6.54
CA ASN A 18 7.26 -9.66 -6.41
C ASN A 18 8.15 -8.43 -6.65
N ILE A 19 7.74 -7.26 -6.15
CA ILE A 19 8.52 -6.02 -6.24
C ILE A 19 9.87 -6.18 -5.53
N LYS A 20 10.94 -5.82 -6.23
CA LYS A 20 12.32 -5.86 -5.70
C LYS A 20 12.69 -4.57 -4.99
N TYR A 21 13.66 -4.67 -4.09
CA TYR A 21 14.17 -3.50 -3.40
C TYR A 21 15.24 -2.81 -4.26
N LYS A 22 15.16 -1.48 -4.37
CA LYS A 22 16.26 -0.65 -4.88
C LYS A 22 16.22 0.70 -4.19
N LEU A 23 17.29 1.05 -3.47
CA LEU A 23 17.40 2.34 -2.78
C LEU A 23 17.11 3.50 -3.75
N GLY A 24 16.28 4.45 -3.32
CA GLY A 24 15.88 5.59 -4.14
C GLY A 24 14.74 5.30 -5.13
N ALA A 25 14.38 4.04 -5.40
CA ALA A 25 13.31 3.72 -6.35
C ALA A 25 11.94 4.17 -5.84
N LYS A 26 11.18 4.84 -6.71
CA LYS A 26 9.83 5.35 -6.49
C LYS A 26 8.94 4.99 -7.66
N ALA A 27 7.66 4.86 -7.38
CA ALA A 27 6.61 4.80 -8.40
C ALA A 27 5.32 5.37 -7.82
N MET A 28 4.37 5.69 -8.69
CA MET A 28 3.02 6.08 -8.31
C MET A 28 2.01 5.13 -8.95
N PRO A 29 0.89 4.84 -8.28
CA PRO A 29 -0.25 4.23 -8.96
C PRO A 29 -0.69 5.14 -10.13
N PRO A 30 -1.22 4.55 -11.20
CA PRO A 30 -1.71 3.18 -11.26
C PRO A 30 -0.69 2.19 -11.86
N THR A 31 0.51 2.65 -12.24
CA THR A 31 1.57 1.78 -12.73
C THR A 31 2.07 0.87 -11.62
N ILE A 32 2.02 -0.45 -11.82
CA ILE A 32 2.63 -1.41 -10.91
C ILE A 32 4.14 -1.39 -11.11
N PRO A 33 4.94 -1.04 -10.09
CA PRO A 33 6.39 -0.97 -10.24
C PRO A 33 7.02 -2.35 -10.44
N LYS A 34 8.31 -2.38 -10.77
CA LYS A 34 9.16 -3.59 -10.60
C LYS A 34 10.10 -3.45 -9.40
N VAL A 35 10.39 -2.21 -9.00
CA VAL A 35 11.31 -1.87 -7.91
C VAL A 35 10.75 -0.72 -7.07
N LEU A 36 10.97 -0.78 -5.77
CA LEU A 36 10.67 0.29 -4.80
C LEU A 36 11.76 0.32 -3.72
N ASP A 37 11.95 1.46 -3.05
CA ASP A 37 12.56 1.47 -1.72
C ASP A 37 11.51 1.49 -0.61
N CYS A 38 11.96 1.50 0.64
CA CYS A 38 11.08 1.44 1.81
C CYS A 38 10.08 2.62 1.83
N SER A 39 10.57 3.85 1.65
CA SER A 39 9.72 5.06 1.67
C SER A 39 8.80 5.16 0.46
N GLY A 40 9.26 4.74 -0.72
CA GLY A 40 8.48 4.67 -1.95
C GLY A 40 7.34 3.66 -1.84
N PHE A 41 7.61 2.51 -1.21
CA PHE A 41 6.58 1.52 -0.91
C PHE A 41 5.48 2.07 0.00
N VAL A 42 5.83 2.73 1.09
CA VAL A 42 4.83 3.33 1.99
C VAL A 42 4.02 4.39 1.25
N ARG A 43 4.70 5.26 0.50
CA ARG A 43 4.06 6.31 -0.29
C ARG A 43 3.08 5.75 -1.32
N TYR A 44 3.46 4.69 -2.03
CA TYR A 44 2.59 4.03 -3.01
C TYR A 44 1.31 3.49 -2.35
N CYS A 45 1.42 2.79 -1.22
CA CYS A 45 0.26 2.23 -0.51
C CYS A 45 -0.71 3.32 -0.04
N TYR A 46 -0.19 4.42 0.49
CA TYR A 46 -1.00 5.56 0.91
C TYR A 46 -1.64 6.28 -0.28
N LYS A 47 -0.93 6.40 -1.41
CA LYS A 47 -1.46 7.05 -2.61
C LYS A 47 -2.64 6.29 -3.21
N ILE A 48 -2.64 4.95 -3.14
CA ILE A 48 -3.79 4.11 -3.55
C ILE A 48 -5.05 4.49 -2.78
N VAL A 49 -4.95 4.81 -1.49
CA VAL A 49 -6.14 5.21 -0.71
C VAL A 49 -6.41 6.71 -0.78
N GLY A 50 -5.78 7.42 -1.73
CA GLY A 50 -5.98 8.85 -1.95
C GLY A 50 -5.26 9.76 -0.95
N VAL A 51 -4.30 9.24 -0.18
CA VAL A 51 -3.49 10.03 0.76
C VAL A 51 -2.11 10.26 0.15
N ASP A 52 -1.75 11.52 -0.10
CA ASP A 52 -0.39 11.86 -0.50
C ASP A 52 0.47 12.04 0.74
N ILE A 53 1.58 11.31 0.80
CA ILE A 53 2.60 11.47 1.84
C ILE A 53 3.92 11.83 1.16
N PRO A 54 4.80 12.60 1.84
CA PRO A 54 6.03 13.05 1.21
C PRO A 54 6.96 11.88 0.88
N ASP A 55 7.87 12.15 -0.05
CA ASP A 55 8.88 11.18 -0.41
C ASP A 55 10.01 11.13 0.62
N GLY A 56 10.57 9.95 0.88
CA GLY A 56 11.70 9.77 1.79
C GLY A 56 11.31 9.59 3.26
N THR A 57 12.03 8.70 3.94
CA THR A 57 11.81 8.34 5.35
C THR A 57 11.88 9.55 6.29
N TRP A 58 12.83 10.47 6.05
CA TRP A 58 12.95 11.70 6.84
C TRP A 58 11.68 12.56 6.79
N TYR A 59 11.12 12.78 5.60
CA TYR A 59 9.93 13.61 5.46
C TYR A 59 8.68 12.89 5.96
N GLN A 60 8.58 11.58 5.77
CA GLN A 60 7.46 10.78 6.30
C GLN A 60 7.44 10.76 7.84
N TRP A 61 8.62 10.77 8.48
CA TRP A 61 8.73 10.96 9.93
C TRP A 61 8.11 12.29 10.38
N HIS A 62 8.45 13.39 9.70
CA HIS A 62 7.96 14.73 10.03
C HIS A 62 6.48 14.94 9.65
N ALA A 63 5.98 14.19 8.66
CA ALA A 63 4.56 14.15 8.29
C ALA A 63 3.68 13.27 9.19
N SER A 64 4.26 12.64 10.22
CA SER A 64 3.54 11.78 11.16
C SER A 64 3.72 12.24 12.61
N ASN A 65 2.80 11.85 13.48
CA ASN A 65 2.86 12.03 14.93
C ASN A 65 3.35 10.74 15.60
N SER A 66 4.12 10.87 16.67
CA SER A 66 4.44 9.75 17.54
C SER A 66 3.16 9.20 18.19
N ILE A 67 3.07 7.88 18.31
CA ILE A 67 1.98 7.19 19.02
C ILE A 67 2.59 6.12 19.94
N LYS A 68 1.83 5.70 20.95
CA LYS A 68 2.24 4.55 21.76
C LYS A 68 2.13 3.28 20.93
N VAL A 69 3.03 2.33 21.18
CA VAL A 69 2.97 0.99 20.57
C VAL A 69 1.65 0.29 20.88
N SER A 70 1.07 0.51 22.07
CA SER A 70 -0.25 0.02 22.46
C SER A 70 -1.40 0.54 21.60
N ASP A 71 -1.19 1.68 20.92
CA ASP A 71 -2.21 2.36 20.14
C ASP A 71 -2.09 2.05 18.64
N LEU A 72 -1.17 1.14 18.27
CA LEU A 72 -0.94 0.71 16.90
C LEU A 72 -2.22 0.12 16.31
N LYS A 73 -2.53 0.58 15.10
CA LYS A 73 -3.63 0.10 14.27
C LYS A 73 -3.10 -0.14 12.86
N ILE A 74 -3.74 -1.03 12.11
CA ILE A 74 -3.36 -1.35 10.72
C ILE A 74 -3.16 -0.05 9.92
N GLY A 75 -2.10 0.01 9.12
CA GLY A 75 -1.76 1.19 8.34
C GLY A 75 -0.85 2.20 9.05
N ASP A 76 -0.68 2.12 10.38
CA ASP A 76 0.30 2.97 11.08
C ASP A 76 1.73 2.69 10.61
N LEU A 77 2.60 3.67 10.79
CA LEU A 77 3.99 3.62 10.35
C LEU A 77 4.89 3.19 11.49
N GLY A 78 5.93 2.45 11.14
CA GLY A 78 6.99 2.07 12.05
C GLY A 78 8.32 2.48 11.46
N PHE A 79 9.15 3.17 12.26
CA PHE A 79 10.49 3.58 11.85
C PHE A 79 11.53 2.82 12.65
N LYS A 80 12.66 2.51 12.01
CA LYS A 80 13.76 1.78 12.66
C LYS A 80 14.55 2.67 13.63
N HIS A 81 14.80 3.92 13.22
CA HIS A 81 15.57 4.89 13.99
C HIS A 81 14.82 6.22 14.16
N ASP A 82 15.03 6.91 15.28
CA ASP A 82 14.68 8.33 15.42
C ASP A 82 15.77 9.14 14.72
N PRO A 83 15.44 9.92 13.69
CA PRO A 83 16.45 10.54 12.88
C PRO A 83 17.05 11.80 13.55
N GLY A 84 16.50 12.24 14.69
CA GLY A 84 17.12 13.22 15.59
C GLY A 84 18.20 12.61 16.51
N VAL A 85 18.19 11.29 16.70
CA VAL A 85 19.17 10.55 17.53
C VAL A 85 20.23 9.91 16.64
N GLU A 86 19.82 9.26 15.55
CA GLU A 86 20.72 8.54 14.64
C GLU A 86 20.64 9.13 13.23
N ARG A 87 21.80 9.50 12.67
CA ARG A 87 21.90 10.01 11.31
C ARG A 87 22.18 8.87 10.33
N GLY A 88 21.55 8.90 9.16
CA GLY A 88 21.85 7.97 8.06
C GLY A 88 20.60 7.36 7.42
N ILE A 89 20.81 6.25 6.71
CA ILE A 89 19.74 5.51 6.02
C ILE A 89 18.82 4.90 7.07
N ASN A 90 17.58 5.40 7.13
CA ASN A 90 16.52 4.87 7.98
C ASN A 90 15.66 3.86 7.21
N HIS A 91 14.86 3.09 7.94
CA HIS A 91 13.94 2.11 7.38
C HIS A 91 12.52 2.33 7.92
N ILE A 92 11.52 2.05 7.10
CA ILE A 92 10.11 2.26 7.40
C ILE A 92 9.27 1.06 6.98
N GLY A 93 8.23 0.78 7.75
CA GLY A 93 7.21 -0.22 7.45
C GLY A 93 5.80 0.24 7.79
N ILE A 94 4.82 -0.52 7.31
CA ILE A 94 3.40 -0.36 7.64
C ILE A 94 3.00 -1.47 8.61
N TYR A 95 2.31 -1.11 9.69
CA TYR A 95 1.78 -2.06 10.65
C TYR A 95 0.63 -2.86 10.02
N ALA A 96 0.71 -4.18 10.12
CA ALA A 96 -0.23 -5.12 9.50
C ALA A 96 -1.12 -5.84 10.54
N GLY A 97 -1.08 -5.45 11.82
CA GLY A 97 -1.81 -6.12 12.89
C GLY A 97 -1.00 -7.26 13.55
N ASP A 98 -1.39 -7.69 14.74
CA ASP A 98 -0.78 -8.80 15.49
C ASP A 98 0.75 -8.76 15.67
N GLY A 99 1.34 -7.56 15.76
CA GLY A 99 2.80 -7.40 15.81
C GLY A 99 3.51 -7.64 14.47
N LYS A 100 2.77 -7.78 13.37
CA LYS A 100 3.30 -7.96 12.02
C LYS A 100 3.49 -6.61 11.33
N TRP A 101 4.50 -6.56 10.49
CA TRP A 101 4.87 -5.41 9.69
C TRP A 101 5.05 -5.82 8.23
N ILE A 102 4.63 -4.96 7.31
CA ILE A 102 4.89 -5.10 5.89
C ILE A 102 5.79 -3.96 5.40
N HIS A 103 6.88 -4.29 4.71
CA HIS A 103 7.88 -3.32 4.29
C HIS A 103 8.71 -3.82 3.11
N CYS A 104 9.18 -2.90 2.27
CA CYS A 104 10.16 -3.19 1.22
C CYS A 104 11.57 -3.05 1.80
N ASN A 105 12.32 -4.15 1.94
CA ASN A 105 13.65 -4.14 2.57
C ASN A 105 14.75 -4.65 1.64
N ALA A 106 15.97 -4.15 1.88
CA ALA A 106 17.17 -4.56 1.15
C ALA A 106 17.57 -6.01 1.44
N SER A 107 17.48 -6.43 2.71
CA SER A 107 17.97 -7.73 3.19
C SER A 107 17.23 -8.95 2.60
N ARG A 108 15.98 -8.77 2.18
CA ARG A 108 15.14 -9.78 1.51
C ARG A 108 14.91 -9.44 0.04
N ASN A 109 15.54 -8.38 -0.45
CA ASN A 109 15.41 -7.88 -1.82
C ASN A 109 13.94 -7.73 -2.27
N GLY A 110 13.10 -7.09 -1.45
CA GLY A 110 11.70 -6.85 -1.80
C GLY A 110 10.75 -6.71 -0.61
N ILE A 111 9.45 -6.87 -0.89
CA ILE A 111 8.38 -6.68 0.08
C ILE A 111 8.17 -7.93 0.96
N THR A 112 8.37 -7.73 2.26
CA THR A 112 8.27 -8.77 3.29
C THR A 112 7.14 -8.44 4.24
N LEU A 113 6.35 -9.44 4.62
CA LEU A 113 5.40 -9.39 5.73
C LEU A 113 5.94 -10.32 6.82
N GLU A 114 6.27 -9.79 7.99
CA GLU A 114 6.86 -10.57 9.07
C GLU A 114 6.51 -10.01 10.45
N LYS A 115 6.57 -10.88 11.48
CA LYS A 115 6.54 -10.46 12.88
C LYS A 115 7.93 -10.02 13.28
N THR A 116 8.10 -8.78 13.71
CA THR A 116 9.41 -8.20 13.99
C THR A 116 9.33 -7.03 14.96
N THR A 117 10.44 -6.75 15.64
CA THR A 117 10.60 -5.65 16.60
C THR A 117 11.49 -4.52 16.09
N ILE A 118 11.95 -4.58 14.82
CA ILE A 118 12.86 -3.57 14.24
C ILE A 118 12.23 -2.19 14.05
N PHE A 119 10.95 -2.02 14.35
CA PHE A 119 10.21 -0.76 14.23
C PHE A 119 9.74 -0.24 15.61
N PRO A 120 10.67 0.19 16.48
CA PRO A 120 10.30 0.64 17.83
C PRO A 120 9.58 2.00 17.82
N TYR A 121 9.75 2.80 16.76
CA TYR A 121 9.15 4.14 16.67
C TYR A 121 7.83 4.10 15.91
N ALA A 122 6.74 3.84 16.64
CA ALA A 122 5.38 3.84 16.11
C ALA A 122 4.87 5.26 15.83
N ARG A 123 4.32 5.48 14.63
CA ARG A 123 3.84 6.79 14.18
C ARG A 123 2.56 6.70 13.35
N ARG A 124 1.80 7.80 13.31
CA ARG A 124 0.56 7.93 12.54
C ARG A 124 0.58 9.19 11.67
N ILE A 125 0.22 9.08 10.40
CA ILE A 125 0.19 10.23 9.47
C ILE A 125 -0.74 11.33 9.98
N LYS A 126 -0.28 12.58 9.91
CA LYS A 126 -1.02 13.80 10.29
C LYS A 126 -2.13 14.11 9.28
N GLY A 127 -3.21 14.72 9.73
CA GLY A 127 -4.28 15.24 8.86
C GLY A 127 -5.15 14.18 8.17
N VAL A 128 -4.96 12.89 8.48
CA VAL A 128 -5.77 11.80 7.92
C VAL A 128 -6.76 11.29 8.95
N SER A 129 -8.04 11.38 8.63
CA SER A 129 -9.12 10.79 9.42
C SER A 129 -9.38 9.36 8.97
N PHE A 130 -9.08 8.39 9.84
CA PHE A 130 -9.25 6.97 9.58
C PHE A 130 -10.56 6.43 10.13
N THR A 131 -11.21 5.51 9.43
CA THR A 131 -12.33 4.73 9.99
C THR A 131 -11.78 3.61 10.87
N ASN A 132 -12.39 3.41 12.04
CA ASN A 132 -12.13 2.25 12.91
C ASN A 132 -13.06 1.09 12.52
N VAL A 133 -12.91 0.56 11.31
CA VAL A 133 -13.61 -0.69 10.94
C VAL A 133 -12.75 -1.83 11.48
N LYS A 134 -13.31 -2.69 12.35
CA LYS A 134 -12.57 -3.89 12.77
C LYS A 134 -12.31 -4.77 11.54
N PRO A 135 -11.17 -5.49 11.44
CA PRO A 135 -10.90 -6.40 10.32
C PRO A 135 -12.04 -7.39 10.05
N GLU A 136 -12.76 -7.81 11.10
CA GLU A 136 -13.89 -8.75 11.01
C GLU A 136 -15.20 -8.09 10.55
N GLU A 137 -15.33 -6.78 10.79
CA GLU A 137 -16.46 -5.94 10.37
C GLU A 137 -16.20 -5.29 9.00
N ASP A 138 -14.97 -5.43 8.47
CA ASP A 138 -14.66 -5.07 7.10
C ASP A 138 -15.15 -6.20 6.20
N GLU A 139 -16.25 -5.95 5.50
CA GLU A 139 -16.85 -6.92 4.58
C GLU A 139 -15.86 -7.43 3.52
N ASP A 140 -14.75 -6.71 3.27
CA ASP A 140 -13.66 -7.10 2.39
C ASP A 140 -12.66 -8.10 2.98
N MET A 141 -12.48 -8.14 4.30
CA MET A 141 -11.59 -9.12 4.95
C MET A 141 -12.33 -10.38 5.40
N ALA A 142 -13.64 -10.29 5.65
CA ALA A 142 -14.48 -11.47 5.76
C ALA A 142 -14.56 -12.12 4.36
N ARG A 143 -13.95 -13.30 4.18
CA ARG A 143 -13.89 -14.07 2.90
C ARG A 143 -15.27 -14.47 2.34
N LYS A 144 -16.15 -13.51 2.05
CA LYS A 144 -17.37 -13.74 1.31
C LYS A 144 -17.00 -14.01 -0.15
N PRO A 145 -17.69 -14.94 -0.83
CA PRO A 145 -17.48 -15.14 -2.26
C PRO A 145 -17.71 -13.82 -3.02
N VAL A 146 -16.73 -13.41 -3.84
CA VAL A 146 -16.86 -12.25 -4.73
C VAL A 146 -17.92 -12.58 -5.78
N SER A 147 -18.92 -11.72 -5.93
CA SER A 147 -19.97 -11.92 -6.94
C SER A 147 -19.43 -11.68 -8.35
N GLN A 148 -20.09 -12.25 -9.36
CA GLN A 148 -19.70 -12.04 -10.76
C GLN A 148 -19.71 -10.55 -11.13
N LYS A 149 -20.70 -9.80 -10.63
CA LYS A 149 -20.82 -8.35 -10.86
C LYS A 149 -19.62 -7.56 -10.32
N GLU A 150 -19.11 -7.96 -9.15
CA GLU A 150 -17.93 -7.34 -8.56
C GLU A 150 -16.66 -7.67 -9.34
N LEU A 151 -16.54 -8.93 -9.80
CA LEU A 151 -15.46 -9.34 -10.68
C LEU A 151 -15.48 -8.55 -12.01
N ASP A 152 -16.66 -8.35 -12.58
CA ASP A 152 -16.87 -7.58 -13.81
C ASP A 152 -16.43 -6.12 -13.62
N TYR A 153 -16.71 -5.48 -12.47
CA TYR A 153 -16.19 -4.15 -12.18
C TYR A 153 -14.66 -4.09 -12.16
N GLY A 154 -14.00 -5.11 -11.63
CA GLY A 154 -12.54 -5.21 -11.68
C GLY A 154 -12.02 -5.37 -13.11
N ILE A 155 -12.68 -6.20 -13.92
CA ILE A 155 -12.33 -6.42 -15.33
C ILE A 155 -12.50 -5.13 -16.14
N ASP A 156 -13.61 -4.41 -15.97
CA ASP A 156 -13.86 -3.13 -16.63
C ASP A 156 -12.79 -2.10 -16.28
N ALA A 157 -12.41 -2.03 -15.00
CA ALA A 157 -11.34 -1.17 -14.52
C ALA A 157 -9.98 -1.52 -15.16
N ILE A 158 -9.62 -2.81 -15.27
CA ILE A 158 -8.41 -3.26 -15.95
C ILE A 158 -8.43 -2.82 -17.43
N ASN A 159 -9.54 -3.07 -18.13
CA ASN A 159 -9.69 -2.71 -19.53
C ASN A 159 -9.56 -1.20 -19.75
N ASN A 160 -10.14 -0.38 -18.86
CA ASN A 160 -10.03 1.07 -18.97
C ASN A 160 -8.60 1.55 -18.68
N LEU A 161 -7.92 1.00 -17.66
CA LEU A 161 -6.51 1.31 -17.39
C LEU A 161 -5.60 0.95 -18.57
N ALA A 162 -5.88 -0.15 -19.27
CA ALA A 162 -5.15 -0.52 -20.50
C ALA A 162 -5.46 0.44 -21.66
N LYS A 163 -6.72 0.84 -21.83
CA LYS A 163 -7.12 1.87 -22.80
C LYS A 163 -6.43 3.21 -22.55
N LEU A 164 -6.22 3.57 -21.28
CA LEU A 164 -5.45 4.74 -20.85
C LEU A 164 -3.92 4.53 -20.95
N LYS A 165 -3.46 3.39 -21.45
CA LYS A 165 -2.03 3.02 -21.59
C LYS A 165 -1.24 3.04 -20.28
N ILE A 166 -1.92 2.88 -19.15
CA ILE A 166 -1.31 2.85 -17.81
C ILE A 166 -0.74 1.46 -17.50
N ILE A 167 -1.45 0.43 -17.95
CA ILE A 167 -1.04 -0.98 -17.85
C ILE A 167 -0.98 -1.59 -19.24
N ASN A 168 -0.16 -2.63 -19.39
CA ASN A 168 -0.04 -3.43 -20.61
C ASN A 168 -0.57 -4.84 -20.34
N SER A 169 -0.94 -5.56 -21.41
CA SER A 169 -1.42 -6.96 -21.31
C SER A 169 -2.60 -7.13 -20.34
N PRO A 170 -3.74 -6.44 -20.55
CA PRO A 170 -4.90 -6.52 -19.68
C PRO A 170 -5.40 -7.96 -19.47
N GLU A 171 -5.21 -8.85 -20.45
CA GLU A 171 -5.59 -10.26 -20.39
C GLU A 171 -4.88 -11.00 -19.25
N ARG A 172 -3.61 -10.67 -18.99
CA ARG A 172 -2.85 -11.23 -17.87
C ARG A 172 -3.39 -10.73 -16.53
N HIS A 173 -3.72 -9.44 -16.46
CA HIS A 173 -4.29 -8.85 -15.25
C HIS A 173 -5.70 -9.39 -14.96
N ILE A 174 -6.49 -9.66 -16.00
CA ILE A 174 -7.80 -10.32 -15.88
C ILE A 174 -7.63 -11.77 -15.42
N ALA A 175 -6.64 -12.50 -15.91
CA ALA A 175 -6.34 -13.85 -15.44
C ALA A 175 -5.95 -13.86 -13.95
N ASP A 176 -5.04 -12.97 -13.54
CA ASP A 176 -4.67 -12.79 -12.12
C ASP A 176 -5.92 -12.45 -11.28
N LEU A 177 -6.79 -11.57 -11.76
CA LEU A 177 -8.01 -11.19 -11.04
C LEU A 177 -8.99 -12.36 -10.92
N LYS A 178 -9.08 -13.25 -11.91
CA LYS A 178 -9.92 -14.47 -11.80
C LYS A 178 -9.36 -15.46 -10.79
N GLU A 179 -8.04 -15.55 -10.65
CA GLU A 179 -7.37 -16.37 -9.63
C GLU A 179 -7.49 -15.76 -8.23
N TYR A 180 -7.46 -14.42 -8.15
CA TYR A 180 -7.55 -13.64 -6.92
C TYR A 180 -8.71 -12.62 -6.96
N PRO A 181 -9.99 -13.07 -6.95
CA PRO A 181 -11.16 -12.21 -7.20
C PRO A 181 -11.30 -11.02 -6.28
N TRP A 182 -10.78 -11.10 -5.05
CA TRP A 182 -10.84 -10.04 -4.06
C TRP A 182 -10.04 -8.78 -4.46
N ASP A 183 -9.11 -8.88 -5.42
CA ASP A 183 -8.36 -7.72 -5.92
C ASP A 183 -9.21 -6.78 -6.80
N TRP A 184 -10.48 -7.11 -7.10
CA TRP A 184 -11.34 -6.31 -7.98
C TRP A 184 -11.47 -4.85 -7.53
N LYS A 185 -11.60 -4.62 -6.22
CA LYS A 185 -11.69 -3.26 -5.64
C LYS A 185 -10.43 -2.45 -5.88
N MET A 186 -9.27 -3.10 -5.89
CA MET A 186 -7.99 -2.43 -6.12
C MET A 186 -7.88 -1.92 -7.54
N TRP A 187 -8.34 -2.72 -8.52
CA TRP A 187 -8.42 -2.28 -9.91
C TRP A 187 -9.38 -1.10 -10.07
N VAL A 188 -10.56 -1.16 -9.46
CA VAL A 188 -11.53 -0.05 -9.47
C VAL A 188 -10.94 1.21 -8.84
N ILE A 189 -10.25 1.09 -7.70
CA ILE A 189 -9.58 2.23 -7.05
C ILE A 189 -8.50 2.83 -7.96
N GLN A 190 -7.64 1.99 -8.55
CA GLN A 190 -6.62 2.43 -9.50
C GLN A 190 -7.22 3.14 -10.71
N ASN A 191 -8.32 2.61 -11.25
CA ASN A 191 -9.06 3.23 -12.35
C ASN A 191 -9.62 4.61 -11.95
N ASN A 192 -10.28 4.70 -10.80
CA ASN A 192 -10.83 5.97 -10.32
C ASN A 192 -9.74 7.02 -10.08
N ILE A 193 -8.54 6.61 -9.64
CA ILE A 193 -7.39 7.50 -9.52
C ILE A 193 -6.92 7.95 -10.92
N ALA A 194 -6.78 7.02 -11.86
CA ALA A 194 -6.38 7.32 -13.24
C ALA A 194 -7.31 8.33 -13.91
N GLU A 195 -8.62 8.17 -13.75
CA GLU A 195 -9.62 9.07 -14.30
C GLU A 195 -9.54 10.47 -13.70
N LYS A 196 -9.30 10.58 -12.38
CA LYS A 196 -9.16 11.87 -11.68
C LYS A 196 -7.85 12.58 -11.98
N CYS A 197 -6.77 11.83 -12.18
CA CYS A 197 -5.46 12.41 -12.47
C CYS A 197 -5.29 12.81 -13.94
N GLY A 198 -6.26 12.50 -14.81
CA GLY A 198 -6.20 12.77 -16.24
C GLY A 198 -5.05 11.97 -16.86
N GLY A 199 -5.36 10.79 -17.41
CA GLY A 199 -4.41 9.92 -18.10
C GLY A 199 -3.37 10.75 -18.85
N THR A 200 -2.12 10.65 -18.42
CA THR A 200 -1.02 11.46 -18.95
C THR A 200 -0.95 11.24 -20.46
N LYS A 201 -1.10 12.35 -21.20
CA LYS A 201 -0.74 12.45 -22.62
C LYS A 201 0.71 12.06 -22.84
#